data_AF-A0A9D1G5J9-F1
#
_entry.id   AF-A0A9D1G5J9-F1
#
_cell.length_a   1.000
_cell.length_b   1.000
_cell.length_c   1.000
_cell.angle_alpha   90.00
_cell.angle_beta   90.00
_cell.angle_gamma   90.00
#
_symmetry.space_group_name_H-M   'P 1'
#
loop_
_entity.id
_entity.type
_entity.pdbx_description
1 polymer ?
#
loop_
_entity_poly.entity_id
_entity_poly.type
_entity_poly.pdbx_seq_one_letter_code
_entity_poly.pdbx_strand_id
1 'polypeptide(L)' 'MAIFRTKKAEETGEARLPRHIAIILDGNGRWAKKRGLPRTAGHAAGAETFRRIATYCKDIGIEYLTV' A
#
# COMPACT_ATOMS: atom_id res chain seq x y z
N MET A 1 -25.24 -10.68 -15.94
CA MET A 1 -24.62 -9.34 -15.99
C MET A 1 -24.83 -8.71 -14.61
N ALA A 2 -23.94 -8.97 -13.65
CA ALA A 2 -24.11 -8.53 -12.26
C ALA A 2 -23.48 -7.15 -12.09
N ILE A 3 -24.33 -6.16 -11.81
CA ILE A 3 -23.94 -4.78 -11.53
C ILE A 3 -23.41 -4.75 -10.09
N PHE A 4 -22.10 -4.73 -9.93
CA PHE A 4 -21.47 -4.47 -8.63
C PHE A 4 -21.71 -3.01 -8.25
N ARG A 5 -22.76 -2.77 -7.45
CA ARG A 5 -23.03 -1.48 -6.81
C ARG A 5 -22.05 -1.34 -5.63
N THR A 6 -20.97 -0.62 -5.81
CA THR A 6 -20.11 -0.20 -4.68
C THR A 6 -20.95 0.66 -3.76
N LYS A 7 -21.24 0.18 -2.54
CA LYS A 7 -21.79 1.03 -1.48
C LYS A 7 -20.76 2.14 -1.23
N LYS A 8 -21.15 3.39 -1.48
CA LYS A 8 -20.38 4.57 -1.05
C LYS A 8 -20.39 4.54 0.48
N ALA A 9 -19.22 4.46 1.10
CA ALA A 9 -19.12 4.48 2.56
C ALA A 9 -19.73 5.79 3.06
N GLU A 10 -20.67 5.70 4.00
CA GLU A 10 -21.27 6.84 4.67
C GLU A 10 -20.18 7.56 5.47
N GLU A 11 -20.05 8.87 5.25
CA GLU A 11 -19.19 9.76 6.04
C GLU A 11 -19.88 10.01 7.39
N THR A 12 -19.69 9.09 8.33
CA THR A 12 -20.15 9.24 9.72
C THR A 12 -18.97 9.35 10.67
N GLY A 13 -18.79 10.55 11.23
CA GLY A 13 -17.80 10.87 12.27
C GLY A 13 -16.38 11.05 11.72
N GLU A 14 -15.60 11.96 12.31
CA GLU A 14 -14.17 12.10 12.03
C GLU A 14 -13.53 10.71 11.95
N ALA A 15 -13.13 10.28 10.74
CA ALA A 15 -12.56 8.96 10.53
C ALA A 15 -11.23 8.90 11.30
N ARG A 16 -11.27 8.33 12.50
CA ARG A 16 -10.08 8.17 13.35
C ARG A 16 -9.10 7.28 12.60
N LEU A 17 -7.92 7.82 12.32
CA LEU A 17 -6.86 7.06 11.69
C LEU A 17 -6.43 5.89 12.61
N PRO A 18 -6.12 4.72 12.05
CA PRO A 18 -5.60 3.62 12.84
C PRO A 18 -4.22 4.00 13.38
N ARG A 19 -3.94 3.64 14.64
CA ARG A 19 -2.63 3.87 15.23
C ARG A 19 -1.54 2.97 14.60
N HIS A 20 -1.92 1.79 14.13
CA HIS A 20 -0.99 0.79 13.58
C HIS A 20 -1.55 0.14 12.31
N ILE A 21 -0.71 0.09 11.28
CA ILE A 21 -0.97 -0.61 10.03
C ILE A 21 0.13 -1.66 9.82
N ALA A 22 -0.25 -2.85 9.36
CA ALA A 22 0.69 -3.87 8.86
C ALA A 22 0.42 -4.14 7.38
N ILE A 23 1.47 -4.17 6.55
CA ILE A 23 1.37 -4.35 5.10
C ILE A 23 2.35 -5.42 4.64
N ILE A 24 1.88 -6.48 3.99
CA ILE A 24 2.77 -7.45 3.35
C ILE A 24 3.18 -6.89 1.97
N LEU A 25 4.47 -6.60 1.79
CA LEU A 25 5.01 -6.09 0.52
C LEU A 25 5.23 -7.22 -0.50
N ASP A 26 4.14 -7.73 -1.08
CA ASP A 26 4.16 -8.76 -2.13
C ASP A 26 4.15 -8.13 -3.55
N GLY A 27 4.57 -8.90 -4.55
CA GLY A 27 4.39 -8.58 -5.97
C GLY A 27 5.67 -8.15 -6.70
N ASN A 28 6.74 -7.83 -5.98
CA ASN A 28 8.00 -7.32 -6.55
C ASN A 28 8.59 -8.23 -7.64
N GLY A 29 8.60 -9.55 -7.42
CA GLY A 29 9.09 -10.51 -8.41
C GLY A 29 8.21 -10.58 -9.67
N ARG A 30 6.87 -10.51 -9.52
CA ARG A 30 5.91 -10.48 -10.63
C ARG A 30 6.03 -9.16 -11.41
N TRP A 31 6.25 -8.05 -10.70
CA TRP A 31 6.47 -6.72 -11.29
C TRP A 31 7.72 -6.70 -12.18
N ALA A 32 8.83 -7.29 -11.71
CA ALA A 32 10.07 -7.39 -12.47
C ALA A 32 9.92 -8.32 -13.69
N LYS A 33 9.30 -9.50 -13.50
CA LYS A 33 9.06 -10.47 -14.58
C LYS A 33 8.23 -9.87 -15.73
N LYS A 34 7.16 -9.11 -15.41
CA LYS A 34 6.33 -8.43 -16.42
C LYS A 34 7.09 -7.40 -17.25
N ARG A 35 8.26 -6.94 -16.78
CA ARG A 35 9.11 -5.95 -17.45
C ARG A 35 10.38 -6.54 -18.04
N GLY A 36 10.53 -7.86 -18.01
CA GLY A 36 11.77 -8.53 -18.45
C GLY A 36 13.00 -8.18 -17.59
N LEU A 37 12.78 -7.72 -16.35
CA LEU A 37 13.86 -7.27 -15.46
C LEU A 37 14.28 -8.36 -14.46
N PRO A 38 15.52 -8.32 -13.95
CA PRO A 38 15.94 -9.15 -12.83
C PRO A 38 15.10 -8.90 -11.56
N ARG A 39 14.95 -9.93 -10.71
CA ARG A 39 14.18 -9.81 -9.45
C ARG A 39 14.69 -8.70 -8.53
N THR A 40 16.00 -8.44 -8.53
CA THR A 40 16.64 -7.37 -7.75
C THR A 40 16.09 -5.98 -8.11
N ALA A 41 15.77 -5.73 -9.38
CA ALA A 41 15.12 -4.49 -9.81
C ALA A 41 13.71 -4.35 -9.21
N GLY A 42 12.98 -5.47 -9.07
CA GLY A 42 11.70 -5.51 -8.37
C GLY A 42 11.84 -5.20 -6.88
N HIS A 43 12.89 -5.69 -6.23
CA HIS A 43 13.17 -5.35 -4.82
C HIS A 43 13.50 -3.86 -4.65
N ALA A 44 14.29 -3.28 -5.55
CA ALA A 44 14.59 -1.85 -5.54
C ALA A 44 13.32 -1.00 -5.71
N ALA A 45 12.46 -1.33 -6.67
CA ALA A 45 11.16 -0.67 -6.86
C ALA A 45 10.23 -0.83 -5.64
N GLY A 46 10.25 -2.00 -5.00
CA GLY A 46 9.53 -2.26 -3.76
C GLY A 46 10.00 -1.37 -2.61
N ALA A 47 11.32 -1.19 -2.45
CA ALA A 47 11.89 -0.31 -1.42
C ALA A 47 11.53 1.16 -1.65
N GLU A 48 11.54 1.63 -2.89
CA GLU A 48 11.10 2.99 -3.23
C GLU A 48 9.60 3.20 -2.91
N THR A 49 8.78 2.20 -3.24
CA THR A 49 7.34 2.21 -2.92
C THR A 49 7.11 2.25 -1.41
N PHE A 50 7.83 1.42 -0.64
CA PHE A 50 7.77 1.43 0.81
C PHE A 50 8.14 2.81 1.39
N ARG A 51 9.19 3.45 0.87
CA ARG A 51 9.60 4.80 1.31
C ARG A 51 8.47 5.81 1.14
N ARG A 52 7.77 5.77 0.00
CA ARG A 52 6.61 6.64 -0.26
C ARG A 52 5.46 6.37 0.71
N ILE A 53 5.14 5.10 0.95
CA ILE A 53 4.07 4.70 1.89
C ILE A 53 4.42 5.16 3.31
N ALA A 54 5.64 4.87 3.78
CA ALA A 54 6.07 5.23 5.13
C ALA A 54 6.09 6.75 5.34
N THR A 55 6.51 7.51 4.33
CA THR A 55 6.48 8.99 4.37
C THR A 55 5.03 9.47 4.50
N TYR A 56 4.13 8.95 3.67
CA TYR A 56 2.72 9.32 3.73
C TYR A 56 2.05 8.94 5.06
N CYS A 57 2.32 7.72 5.58
CA CYS A 57 1.83 7.28 6.89
C CYS A 57 2.28 8.24 8.00
N LYS A 58 3.54 8.68 7.96
CA LYS A 58 4.05 9.70 8.89
C LYS A 58 3.31 11.03 8.74
N ASP A 59 3.12 11.50 7.51
CA ASP A 59 2.51 12.81 7.22
C ASP A 59 1.04 12.89 7.69
N ILE A 60 0.30 11.78 7.60
CA ILE A 60 -1.10 11.73 8.05
C ILE A 60 -1.23 11.38 9.55
N GLY A 61 -0.14 11.02 10.24
CA GLY A 61 -0.16 10.73 11.68
C GLY A 61 -0.44 9.27 12.06
N ILE A 62 -0.10 8.30 11.21
CA ILE A 62 -0.03 6.89 11.61
C ILE A 62 1.20 6.69 12.50
N GLU A 63 1.02 6.16 13.70
CA GLU A 63 2.10 5.98 14.67
C GLU A 63 3.00 4.77 14.34
N TYR A 64 2.41 3.67 13.84
CA TYR A 64 3.12 2.43 13.60
C TYR A 64 2.84 1.87 12.20
N LEU A 65 3.92 1.45 11.52
CA LEU A 65 3.86 0.73 10.24
C LEU A 65 4.74 -0.52 10.32
N THR A 66 4.15 -1.70 10.11
CA THR A 66 4.86 -2.98 10.02
C THR A 66 4.82 -3.47 8.58
N VAL A 67 5.92 -4.04 8.09
CA VAL A 67 6.04 -4.60 6.74
C VAL A 67 6.69 -5.96 6.71
#